data_AF-A0A967LWY7-F1
#
_entry.id   AF-A0A967LWY7-F1
#
_cell.length_a   1.000
_cell.length_b   1.000
_cell.length_c   1.000
_cell.angle_alpha   90.00
_cell.angle_beta   90.00
_cell.angle_gamma   90.00
#
_symmetry.space_group_name_H-M   'P 1'
#
loop_
_entity.id
_entity.type
_entity.pdbx_description
1 polymer ?
#
loop_
_entity_poly.entity_id
_entity_poly.type
_entity_poly.pdbx_seq_one_letter_code
_entity_poly.pdbx_strand_id
1 'polypeptide(L)' 'TRKEELLVDAAQLKKMYVLRRILNPMGTNDGIEFLLDKLRQTKNNAEFFDSMQT' A
#
# COMPACT_ATOMS: atom_id res chain seq x y z
N THR A 1 -9.25 -6.10 -6.58
CA THR A 1 -9.81 -7.22 -7.40
C THR A 1 -11.06 -7.72 -6.72
N ARG A 2 -11.93 -8.49 -7.39
CA ARG A 2 -13.09 -9.09 -6.72
C ARG A 2 -12.64 -10.26 -5.84
N LYS A 3 -13.25 -10.40 -4.65
CA LYS A 3 -12.93 -11.44 -3.65
C LYS A 3 -11.45 -11.50 -3.25
N GLU A 4 -10.84 -10.34 -3.03
CA GLU A 4 -9.43 -10.24 -2.66
C GLU A 4 -9.11 -10.88 -1.29
N GLU A 5 -10.11 -11.03 -0.42
CA GLU A 5 -10.01 -11.77 0.84
C GLU A 5 -9.69 -13.27 0.70
N LEU A 6 -9.85 -13.85 -0.49
CA LEU A 6 -9.46 -15.24 -0.77
C LEU A 6 -8.02 -15.36 -1.29
N LEU A 7 -7.38 -14.25 -1.61
CA LEU A 7 -6.06 -14.21 -2.26
C LEU A 7 -4.97 -13.68 -1.33
N VAL A 8 -5.34 -12.92 -0.31
CA VAL A 8 -4.42 -12.31 0.65
C VAL A 8 -4.91 -12.52 2.08
N ASP A 9 -3.97 -12.67 3.01
CA ASP A 9 -4.29 -12.78 4.42
C ASP A 9 -5.00 -11.52 4.94
N ALA A 10 -5.88 -11.70 5.93
CA ALA A 10 -6.65 -10.60 6.52
C ALA A 10 -5.78 -9.43 7.02
N ALA A 11 -4.58 -9.72 7.52
CA ALA A 11 -3.62 -8.71 7.96
C ALA A 11 -3.07 -7.88 6.79
N GLN A 12 -2.72 -8.53 5.67
CA GLN A 12 -2.27 -7.83 4.47
C GLN A 12 -3.40 -7.06 3.80
N LEU A 13 -4.60 -7.63 3.79
CA LEU A 13 -5.79 -6.97 3.26
C LEU A 13 -6.07 -5.64 3.99
N LYS A 14 -5.96 -5.64 5.33
CA LYS A 14 -6.09 -4.41 6.13
C LYS A 14 -5.04 -3.36 5.75
N LYS A 15 -3.79 -3.77 5.56
CA LYS A 15 -2.69 -2.89 5.11
C LYS A 15 -2.99 -2.28 3.72
N MET A 16 -3.48 -3.08 2.78
CA MET A 16 -3.90 -2.61 1.45
C MET A 16 -5.05 -1.60 1.52
N TYR A 17 -6.04 -1.79 2.39
CA TYR A 17 -7.13 -0.83 2.58
C TYR A 17 -6.63 0.52 3.12
N VAL A 18 -5.69 0.51 4.06
CA VAL A 18 -5.08 1.74 4.58
C VAL A 18 -4.34 2.49 3.46
N LEU A 19 -3.53 1.78 2.67
CA LEU A 19 -2.85 2.36 1.52
C LEU A 19 -3.82 3.01 0.51
N ARG A 20 -4.92 2.32 0.17
CA ARG A 20 -5.96 2.88 -0.71
C ARG A 20 -6.57 4.17 -0.14
N ARG A 21 -6.78 4.25 1.18
CA ARG A 21 -7.32 5.46 1.82
C ARG A 21 -6.36 6.63 1.78
N ILE A 22 -5.04 6.38 1.83
CA ILE A 22 -4.00 7.41 1.71
C ILE A 22 -3.91 7.90 0.26
N LEU A 23 -4.01 6.99 -0.71
CA LEU A 23 -3.91 7.31 -2.14
C LEU A 23 -5.18 7.96 -2.71
N ASN A 24 -6.37 7.66 -2.18
CA ASN A 24 -7.64 8.21 -2.68
C ASN A 24 -7.71 9.75 -2.75
N PRO A 25 -7.26 10.51 -1.73
CA PRO A 25 -7.23 11.98 -1.81
C PRO A 25 -6.05 12.52 -2.62
N MET A 26 -5.06 11.69 -2.97
CA MET A 26 -3.92 12.11 -3.78
C MET A 26 -4.31 12.14 -5.26
N GLY A 27 -3.79 13.12 -6.00
CA GLY A 27 -3.89 13.11 -7.46
C GLY A 27 -3.17 11.88 -8.03
N THR A 28 -3.60 11.39 -9.19
CA THR A 28 -3.05 10.17 -9.80
C THR A 28 -1.53 10.22 -9.97
N ASN A 29 -0.98 11.38 -10.36
CA ASN A 29 0.46 11.57 -10.54
C ASN A 29 1.18 11.58 -9.18
N ASP A 30 0.72 12.40 -8.24
CA ASP A 30 1.29 12.52 -6.90
C ASP A 30 1.26 11.18 -6.14
N GLY A 31 0.18 10.42 -6.30
CA GLY A 31 0.03 9.09 -5.69
C GLY A 31 1.01 8.06 -6.27
N ILE A 32 1.28 8.10 -7.59
CA ILE A 32 2.28 7.24 -8.22
C ILE A 32 3.69 7.63 -7.76
N GLU A 33 4.01 8.93 -7.72
CA GLU A 33 5.32 9.41 -7.23
C GLU A 33 5.55 9.01 -5.78
N PHE A 34 4.56 9.23 -4.90
CA PHE A 34 4.61 8.80 -3.51
C PHE A 34 4.88 7.29 -3.37
N LEU A 35 4.18 6.46 -4.16
CA LEU A 35 4.38 5.02 -4.16
C LEU A 35 5.80 4.65 -4.59
N LEU A 36 6.29 5.23 -5.68
CA LEU A 36 7.61 4.94 -6.20
C LEU A 36 8.71 5.36 -5.22
N ASP A 37 8.59 6.52 -4.59
CA ASP A 37 9.55 6.99 -3.61
C ASP A 37 9.63 6.07 -2.39
N LYS A 38 8.49 5.60 -1.89
CA LYS A 38 8.46 4.68 -0.75
C LYS A 38 8.95 3.29 -1.11
N LEU A 39 8.57 2.76 -2.27
CA LEU A 39 9.03 1.45 -2.72
C LEU A 39 10.54 1.41 -2.94
N ARG A 40 11.14 2.50 -3.45
CA ARG A 40 12.60 2.61 -3.63
C ARG A 40 13.38 2.61 -2.31
N GLN A 41 12.75 3.02 -1.21
CA GLN A 41 13.38 3.06 0.12
C GLN A 41 13.34 1.70 0.83
N THR A 42 12.62 0.72 0.28
CA THR A 42 12.41 -0.59 0.91
C THR A 42 12.84 -1.72 0.00
N LYS A 43 13.37 -2.81 0.55
CA LYS A 43 13.84 -3.94 -0.25
C LYS A 43 12.72 -4.88 -0.67
N ASN A 44 11.63 -4.92 0.11
CA ASN A 44 10.49 -5.81 -0.13
C ASN A 44 9.17 -5.18 0.36
N ASN A 45 8.06 -5.77 -0.06
CA ASN A 45 6.72 -5.27 0.27
C ASN A 45 6.39 -5.36 1.76
N ALA A 46 7.00 -6.28 2.51
CA ALA A 46 6.76 -6.39 3.95
C ALA A 46 7.35 -5.17 4.68
N GLU A 47 8.59 -4.81 4.38
CA GLU A 47 9.25 -3.59 4.88
C GLU A 47 8.47 -2.33 4.49
N PHE A 48 7.98 -2.24 3.25
CA PHE A 48 7.12 -1.14 2.79
C PHE A 48 5.87 -1.00 3.67
N PHE A 49 5.13 -2.08 3.88
CA PHE A 49 3.92 -2.02 4.68
C PHE A 49 4.18 -1.78 6.17
N ASP A 50 5.31 -2.24 6.71
CA ASP A 50 5.69 -1.97 8.09
C ASP A 50 6.10 -0.49 8.28
N SER A 51 6.74 0.12 7.27
CA SER A 51 7.08 1.55 7.27
C SER A 51 5.87 2.48 7.26
N MET A 52 4.72 1.99 6.81
CA MET A 52 3.43 2.70 6.84
C MET A 52 2.69 2.58 8.17
N GLN A 53 3.15 1.68 9.06
CA GLN A 53 2.47 1.34 10.30
C GLN A 53 2.96 2.15 11.51
N THR A 54 3.82 3.15 11.28
CA THR A 54 4.30 4.15 12.26
C THR A 54 3.53 5.45 12.07
#